data_AF-A0A432HI19-F1
#
_entry.id   AF-A0A432HI19-F1
#
_cell.length_a   1.000
_cell.length_b   1.000
_cell.length_c   1.000
_cell.angle_alpha   90.00
_cell.angle_beta   90.00
_cell.angle_gamma   90.00
#
_symmetry.space_group_name_H-M   'P 1'
#
loop_
_entity.id
_entity.type
_entity.pdbx_description
1 polymer ?
#
loop_
_entity_poly.entity_id
_entity_poly.type
_entity_poly.pdbx_seq_one_letter_code
_entity_poly.pdbx_strand_id
1 'polypeptide(L)'
;MAEIKSTLDLVMARTKNMTLNAEEKKDQREKELKNNLAGLIQKYQDQAIKQTELTRQLDELKTEYGHGTSGRIVDELLRRIEVNIDNNACLSVLSDYFGLDTSMLETILAEFETARNQGRRRRIDALKTDLSNDGISGSAVIFNIEIDPQWQSEQNTLIDQFRIQLTAGKKRVAHAQDS
;
A
#
# COMPACT_ATOMS: atom_id res chain seq x y z
N MET A 1 54.23 12.43 33.16
CA MET A 1 54.09 11.04 32.70
C MET A 1 52.70 10.90 32.12
N ALA A 2 52.58 10.88 30.79
CA ALA A 2 51.30 10.88 30.09
C ALA A 2 50.88 9.43 29.82
N GLU A 3 49.86 8.95 30.53
CA GLU A 3 49.24 7.66 30.28
C GLU A 3 48.47 7.73 28.96
N ILE A 4 49.06 7.17 27.90
CA ILE A 4 48.39 6.99 26.62
C ILE A 4 47.37 5.87 26.82
N LYS A 5 46.10 6.23 27.03
CA LYS A 5 44.98 5.28 26.99
C LYS A 5 45.06 4.49 25.68
N SER A 6 45.07 3.17 25.81
CA SER A 6 45.15 2.23 24.70
C SER A 6 44.03 2.49 23.70
N THR A 7 44.36 2.54 22.42
CA THR A 7 43.38 2.60 21.31
C THR A 7 42.33 1.48 21.42
N LEU A 8 42.69 0.35 22.04
CA LEU A 8 41.76 -0.74 22.34
C LEU A 8 40.69 -0.35 23.36
N ASP A 9 41.03 0.40 24.41
CA ASP A 9 40.07 0.86 25.43
C ASP A 9 39.07 1.87 24.84
N LEU A 10 39.54 2.73 23.92
CA LEU A 10 38.68 3.68 23.21
C LEU A 10 37.70 2.96 22.28
N VAL A 11 38.17 1.91 21.58
CA VAL A 11 37.32 1.09 20.70
C VAL A 11 36.33 0.26 21.51
N MET A 12 36.74 -0.31 22.65
CA MET A 12 35.86 -1.02 23.58
C MET A 12 34.81 -0.11 24.22
N ALA A 13 35.15 1.14 24.57
CA ALA A 13 34.20 2.12 25.08
C ALA A 13 33.17 2.55 24.01
N ARG A 14 33.57 2.66 22.73
CA ARG A 14 32.66 2.92 21.60
C ARG A 14 31.77 1.73 21.26
N THR A 15 32.25 0.50 21.43
CA THR A 15 31.49 -0.72 21.11
C THR A 15 30.61 -1.23 22.25
N LYS A 16 30.84 -0.82 23.51
CA LYS A 16 30.02 -1.24 24.66
C LYS A 16 28.55 -0.81 24.57
N ASN A 17 28.27 0.27 23.82
CA ASN A 17 26.91 0.73 23.50
C ASN A 17 26.41 0.30 22.11
N MET A 18 27.15 -0.57 21.39
CA MET A 18 26.74 -1.12 20.08
C MET A 18 26.11 -2.52 20.19
N THR A 19 25.72 -2.94 21.39
CA THR A 19 24.75 -4.05 21.50
C THR A 19 23.39 -3.44 21.21
N LEU A 20 22.87 -3.67 19.99
CA LEU A 20 21.50 -3.30 19.63
C LEU A 20 20.60 -3.61 20.83
N ASN A 21 20.00 -2.56 21.38
CA ASN A 21 19.09 -2.69 22.51
C ASN A 21 17.92 -3.59 22.05
N ALA A 22 17.28 -4.30 22.98
CA ALA A 22 16.18 -5.22 22.65
C ALA A 22 15.08 -4.58 21.76
N GLU A 23 14.85 -3.28 21.91
CA GLU A 23 13.96 -2.45 21.12
C GLU A 23 14.48 -2.22 19.69
N GLU A 24 15.75 -1.87 19.51
CA GLU A 24 16.36 -1.72 18.19
C GLU A 24 16.36 -3.05 17.41
N LYS A 25 16.59 -4.18 18.09
CA LYS A 25 16.48 -5.51 17.47
C LYS A 25 15.06 -5.83 17.03
N LYS A 26 14.05 -5.39 17.78
CA LYS A 26 12.64 -5.61 17.47
C LYS A 26 12.22 -4.77 16.26
N ASP A 27 12.63 -3.51 16.21
CA ASP A 27 12.36 -2.61 15.09
C ASP A 27 13.04 -3.08 13.80
N GLN A 28 14.28 -3.55 13.91
CA GLN A 28 15.00 -4.17 12.80
C GLN A 28 14.21 -5.37 12.24
N ARG A 29 13.77 -6.29 13.12
CA ARG A 29 12.96 -7.45 12.72
C ARG A 29 11.63 -7.05 12.06
N GLU A 30 10.94 -6.05 12.59
CA GLU A 30 9.71 -5.57 11.97
C GLU A 30 9.96 -5.01 10.57
N LYS A 31 11.03 -4.24 10.41
CA LYS A 31 11.40 -3.66 9.12
C LYS A 31 11.77 -4.74 8.11
N GLU A 32 12.49 -5.78 8.53
CA GLU A 32 12.82 -6.93 7.70
C GLU A 32 11.57 -7.68 7.24
N LEU A 33 10.63 -7.97 8.16
CA LEU A 33 9.35 -8.59 7.82
C LEU A 33 8.59 -7.76 6.78
N LYS A 34 8.48 -6.45 7.00
CA LYS A 34 7.78 -5.53 6.07
C LYS A 34 8.43 -5.52 4.70
N ASN A 35 9.76 -5.45 4.63
CA ASN A 35 10.50 -5.45 3.37
C ASN A 35 10.36 -6.79 2.62
N ASN A 36 10.44 -7.91 3.33
CA ASN A 36 10.29 -9.23 2.74
C ASN A 36 8.87 -9.43 2.20
N LEU A 37 7.85 -9.04 2.97
CA LEU A 37 6.47 -9.06 2.51
C LEU A 37 6.27 -8.14 1.30
N ALA A 38 6.88 -6.95 1.30
CA ALA A 38 6.82 -6.02 0.17
C ALA A 38 7.32 -6.66 -1.12
N GLY A 39 8.53 -7.24 -1.08
CA GLY A 39 9.14 -7.87 -2.23
C GLY A 39 8.36 -9.10 -2.69
N LEU A 40 7.77 -9.84 -1.76
CA LEU A 40 6.95 -11.01 -2.06
C LEU A 40 5.65 -10.63 -2.79
N ILE A 41 4.91 -9.64 -2.27
CA ILE A 41 3.68 -9.15 -2.88
C ILE A 41 3.96 -8.53 -4.26
N GLN A 42 5.05 -7.75 -4.39
CA GLN A 42 5.45 -7.18 -5.68
C GLN A 42 5.72 -8.27 -6.72
N LYS A 43 6.50 -9.31 -6.37
CA LYS A 43 6.75 -10.44 -7.28
C LYS A 43 5.48 -11.16 -7.70
N TYR A 44 4.51 -11.27 -6.81
CA TYR A 44 3.22 -11.88 -7.13
C TYR A 44 2.39 -10.99 -8.06
N GLN A 45 2.34 -9.68 -7.78
CA GLN A 45 1.69 -8.69 -8.63
C GLN A 45 2.28 -8.66 -10.05
N ASP A 46 3.61 -8.74 -10.14
CA ASP A 46 4.35 -8.80 -11.41
C ASP A 46 4.26 -10.18 -12.10
N GLN A 47 3.50 -11.13 -11.54
CA GLN A 47 3.35 -12.50 -12.03
C GLN A 47 4.66 -13.30 -12.10
N ALA A 48 5.72 -12.82 -11.43
CA ALA A 48 7.01 -13.50 -11.35
C ALA A 48 6.95 -14.76 -10.49
N ILE A 49 5.96 -14.86 -9.59
CA ILE A 49 5.64 -16.07 -8.82
C ILE A 49 4.15 -16.41 -8.92
N LYS A 50 3.83 -17.70 -8.78
CA LYS A 50 2.45 -18.20 -8.75
C LYS A 50 1.89 -18.19 -7.32
N GLN A 51 0.57 -18.29 -7.19
CA GLN A 51 -0.13 -18.33 -5.90
C GLN A 51 0.36 -19.45 -4.97
N THR A 52 0.70 -20.63 -5.51
CA THR A 52 1.26 -21.74 -4.71
C THR A 52 2.61 -21.39 -4.09
N GLU A 53 3.45 -20.66 -4.82
CA GLU A 53 4.77 -20.22 -4.36
C GLU A 53 4.66 -19.07 -3.36
N LEU A 54 3.71 -18.15 -3.57
CA LEU A 54 3.36 -17.11 -2.63
C LEU A 54 2.94 -17.70 -1.27
N THR A 55 2.02 -18.65 -1.29
CA THR A 55 1.52 -19.37 -0.09
C THR A 55 2.68 -19.99 0.68
N ARG A 56 3.56 -20.71 -0.04
CA ARG A 56 4.75 -21.36 0.53
C ARG A 56 5.67 -20.35 1.23
N GLN A 57 5.98 -19.23 0.59
CA GLN A 57 6.86 -18.19 1.17
C GLN A 57 6.19 -17.44 2.34
N LEU A 58 4.86 -17.27 2.33
CA LEU A 58 4.12 -16.73 3.47
C LEU A 58 4.17 -17.68 4.68
N ASP A 59 4.09 -19.00 4.45
CA ASP A 59 4.25 -20.01 5.51
C ASP A 59 5.68 -20.02 6.08
N GLU A 60 6.69 -19.84 5.24
CA GLU A 60 8.09 -19.69 5.66
C GLU A 60 8.26 -18.44 6.54
N LEU A 61 7.71 -17.29 6.13
CA LEU A 61 7.72 -16.07 6.93
C LEU A 61 7.03 -16.26 8.29
N LYS A 62 5.87 -16.94 8.32
CA LYS A 62 5.18 -17.25 9.58
C LYS A 62 6.05 -18.12 10.50
N THR A 63 6.76 -19.08 9.93
CA THR A 63 7.63 -20.00 10.68
C THR A 63 8.87 -19.28 11.22
N GLU A 64 9.49 -18.41 10.41
CA GLU A 64 10.70 -17.66 10.78
C GLU A 64 10.44 -16.65 11.91
N TYR A 65 9.31 -15.93 11.86
CA TYR A 65 9.00 -14.86 12.81
C TYR A 65 8.15 -15.33 14.01
N GLY A 66 7.51 -16.50 13.91
CA GLY A 66 6.82 -17.18 15.00
C GLY A 66 5.39 -16.67 15.25
N HIS A 67 4.90 -16.88 16.47
CA HIS A 67 3.51 -16.59 16.84
C HIS A 67 3.17 -15.09 16.70
N GLY A 68 1.98 -14.78 16.20
CA GLY A 68 1.53 -13.40 15.94
C GLY A 68 1.97 -12.82 14.59
N THR A 69 2.77 -13.54 13.79
CA THR A 69 3.20 -13.06 12.46
C THR A 69 2.03 -12.93 11.48
N SER A 70 1.03 -13.80 11.55
CA SER A 70 -0.17 -13.72 10.71
C SER A 70 -0.87 -12.36 10.82
N GLY A 71 -1.12 -11.89 12.05
CA GLY A 71 -1.76 -10.59 12.26
C GLY A 71 -0.90 -9.43 11.77
N ARG A 72 0.43 -9.51 11.96
CA ARG A 72 1.35 -8.49 11.42
C ARG A 72 1.37 -8.45 9.89
N ILE A 73 1.27 -9.60 9.23
CA ILE A 73 1.18 -9.67 7.76
C ILE A 73 -0.13 -9.04 7.30
N VAL A 74 -1.26 -9.39 7.92
CA VAL A 74 -2.56 -8.81 7.58
C VAL A 74 -2.56 -7.30 7.80
N ASP A 75 -2.05 -6.81 8.92
CA ASP A 75 -1.92 -5.38 9.20
C ASP A 75 -1.11 -4.66 8.12
N GLU A 76 0.00 -5.25 7.69
CA GLU A 76 0.86 -4.68 6.64
C GLU A 76 0.17 -4.71 5.27
N LEU A 77 -0.56 -5.78 4.92
CA LEU A 77 -1.38 -5.84 3.70
C LEU A 77 -2.50 -4.79 3.71
N LEU A 78 -3.21 -4.64 4.83
CA LEU A 78 -4.23 -3.62 5.01
C LEU A 78 -3.64 -2.21 4.91
N ARG A 79 -2.44 -1.97 5.44
CA ARG A 79 -1.76 -0.67 5.28
C ARG A 79 -1.49 -0.33 3.82
N ARG A 80 -1.04 -1.31 3.03
CA ARG A 80 -0.69 -1.16 1.61
C ARG A 80 -1.87 -0.86 0.70
N ILE A 81 -3.08 -1.24 1.08
CA ILE A 81 -4.26 -1.00 0.25
C ILE A 81 -4.53 0.51 0.19
N GLU A 82 -4.42 1.16 -0.96
CA GLU A 82 -4.66 2.60 -1.08
C GLU A 82 -5.65 2.93 -2.19
N VAL A 83 -6.24 4.12 -2.13
CA VAL A 83 -7.08 4.63 -3.22
C VAL A 83 -6.17 4.95 -4.41
N ASN A 84 -6.65 4.70 -5.64
CA ASN A 84 -5.96 5.06 -6.88
C ASN A 84 -4.65 4.28 -7.14
N ILE A 85 -4.49 3.10 -6.53
CA ILE A 85 -3.46 2.13 -6.86
C ILE A 85 -4.08 0.76 -7.14
N ASP A 86 -3.31 -0.15 -7.74
CA ASP A 86 -3.72 -1.54 -7.91
C ASP A 86 -3.59 -2.30 -6.58
N ASN A 87 -4.74 -2.71 -6.04
CA ASN A 87 -4.85 -3.42 -4.77
C ASN A 87 -5.08 -4.92 -4.93
N ASN A 88 -5.17 -5.44 -6.16
CA ASN A 88 -5.64 -6.80 -6.43
C ASN A 88 -4.78 -7.86 -5.72
N ALA A 89 -3.46 -7.70 -5.75
CA ALA A 89 -2.53 -8.63 -5.10
C ALA A 89 -2.69 -8.65 -3.58
N CYS A 90 -2.98 -7.51 -2.94
CA CYS A 90 -3.19 -7.47 -1.49
C CYS A 90 -4.55 -8.06 -1.11
N LEU A 91 -5.60 -7.71 -1.86
CA LEU A 91 -6.96 -8.20 -1.63
C LEU A 91 -7.03 -9.73 -1.81
N SER A 92 -6.43 -10.28 -2.86
CA SER A 92 -6.43 -11.72 -3.10
C SER A 92 -5.68 -12.49 -2.02
N VAL A 93 -4.60 -11.94 -1.46
CA VAL A 93 -3.89 -12.59 -0.34
C VAL A 93 -4.75 -12.55 0.93
N LEU A 94 -5.44 -11.45 1.20
CA LEU A 94 -6.34 -11.33 2.34
C LEU A 94 -7.53 -12.31 2.23
N SER A 95 -8.12 -12.44 1.05
CA SER A 95 -9.24 -13.37 0.81
C SER A 95 -8.79 -14.82 0.75
N ASP A 96 -7.85 -15.15 -0.13
CA ASP A 96 -7.57 -16.54 -0.52
C ASP A 96 -6.70 -17.26 0.50
N TYR A 97 -5.76 -16.53 1.12
CA TYR A 97 -4.81 -17.11 2.06
C TYR A 97 -5.18 -16.88 3.52
N PHE A 98 -5.74 -15.71 3.87
CA PHE A 98 -6.20 -15.44 5.23
C PHE A 98 -7.71 -15.67 5.45
N GLY A 99 -8.49 -15.91 4.40
CA GLY A 99 -9.93 -16.18 4.52
C GLY A 99 -10.75 -14.98 5.00
N LEU A 100 -10.22 -13.76 4.87
CA LEU A 100 -10.86 -12.54 5.34
C LEU A 100 -11.86 -12.02 4.32
N ASP A 101 -13.00 -11.51 4.81
CA ASP A 101 -13.99 -10.85 3.94
C ASP A 101 -13.49 -9.47 3.49
N THR A 102 -13.06 -9.38 2.23
CA THR A 102 -12.61 -8.15 1.57
C THR A 102 -13.71 -7.45 0.77
N SER A 103 -14.92 -8.00 0.72
CA SER A 103 -16.02 -7.54 -0.16
C SER A 103 -16.33 -6.05 0.01
N MET A 104 -16.27 -5.55 1.25
CA MET A 104 -16.48 -4.12 1.54
C MET A 104 -15.37 -3.25 0.96
N LEU A 105 -14.11 -3.67 1.06
CA LEU A 105 -12.97 -2.91 0.51
C LEU A 105 -13.03 -2.88 -1.01
N GLU A 106 -13.35 -4.01 -1.63
CA GLU A 106 -13.55 -4.14 -3.08
C GLU A 106 -14.68 -3.23 -3.57
N THR A 107 -15.80 -3.19 -2.84
CA THR A 107 -16.93 -2.31 -3.16
C THR A 107 -16.52 -0.83 -3.13
N ILE A 108 -15.83 -0.39 -2.06
CA ILE A 108 -15.35 1.00 -1.93
C ILE A 108 -14.41 1.36 -3.09
N LEU A 109 -13.50 0.46 -3.46
CA LEU A 109 -12.56 0.69 -4.57
C LEU A 109 -13.26 0.71 -5.93
N ALA A 110 -14.25 -0.16 -6.16
CA ALA A 110 -15.05 -0.18 -7.38
C ALA A 110 -15.93 1.07 -7.53
N GLU A 111 -16.51 1.54 -6.42
CA GLU A 111 -17.26 2.80 -6.37
C GLU A 111 -16.36 4.00 -6.68
N PHE A 112 -15.12 4.02 -6.17
CA PHE A 112 -14.14 5.05 -6.50
C PHE A 112 -13.84 5.09 -8.01
N GLU A 113 -13.53 3.94 -8.63
CA GLU A 113 -13.25 3.88 -10.07
C GLU A 113 -14.47 4.29 -10.90
N THR A 114 -15.67 3.92 -10.46
CA THR A 114 -16.92 4.35 -11.10
C THR A 114 -17.11 5.87 -11.02
N ALA A 115 -16.94 6.44 -9.83
CA ALA A 115 -17.06 7.88 -9.59
C ALA A 115 -16.02 8.67 -10.38
N ARG A 116 -14.77 8.18 -10.40
CA ARG A 116 -13.67 8.77 -11.19
C ARG A 116 -13.98 8.77 -12.67
N ASN A 117 -14.40 7.63 -13.24
CA ASN A 117 -14.72 7.53 -14.66
C ASN A 117 -15.90 8.43 -15.05
N GLN A 118 -16.93 8.53 -14.20
CA GLN A 118 -18.06 9.43 -14.40
C GLN A 118 -17.64 10.91 -14.34
N GLY A 119 -16.83 11.29 -13.35
CA GLY A 119 -16.25 12.64 -13.24
C GLY A 119 -15.44 13.00 -14.49
N ARG A 120 -14.54 12.10 -14.90
CA ARG A 120 -13.68 12.30 -16.08
C ARG A 120 -14.51 12.51 -17.34
N ARG A 121 -15.56 11.69 -17.54
CA ARG A 121 -16.45 11.80 -18.70
C ARG A 121 -17.23 13.12 -18.70
N ARG A 122 -17.82 13.52 -17.56
CA ARG A 122 -18.53 14.80 -17.43
C ARG A 122 -17.62 15.98 -17.77
N ARG A 123 -16.38 15.96 -17.31
CA ARG A 123 -15.42 17.03 -17.59
C ARG A 123 -14.98 17.07 -19.05
N ILE A 124 -14.73 15.92 -19.68
CA ILE A 124 -14.45 15.84 -21.12
C ILE A 124 -15.63 16.40 -21.94
N ASP A 125 -16.87 16.05 -21.58
CA ASP A 125 -18.05 16.51 -22.31
C ASP A 125 -18.28 18.02 -22.16
N ALA A 126 -17.98 18.60 -20.99
CA ALA A 126 -17.98 20.04 -20.77
C ALA A 126 -16.92 20.74 -21.65
N LEU A 127 -15.66 20.26 -21.62
CA LEU A 127 -14.58 20.83 -22.43
C LEU A 127 -14.86 20.75 -23.95
N LYS A 128 -15.49 19.66 -24.41
CA LYS A 128 -15.94 19.54 -25.80
C LYS A 128 -16.99 20.58 -26.17
N THR A 129 -17.92 20.84 -25.25
CA THR A 129 -18.99 21.83 -25.46
C THR A 129 -18.39 23.23 -25.55
N ASP A 130 -17.45 23.56 -24.67
CA ASP A 130 -16.75 24.85 -24.67
C ASP A 130 -15.97 25.07 -25.98
N LEU A 131 -15.17 24.09 -26.43
CA LEU A 131 -14.45 24.21 -27.71
C LEU A 131 -15.40 24.30 -28.92
N SER A 132 -16.53 23.59 -28.88
CA SER A 132 -17.51 23.67 -29.96
C SER A 132 -18.12 25.06 -30.06
N ASN A 133 -18.30 25.77 -28.94
CA ASN A 133 -18.73 27.17 -28.93
C ASN A 133 -17.66 28.10 -29.52
N ASP A 134 -16.39 27.75 -29.36
CA ASP A 134 -15.24 28.44 -29.99
C ASP A 134 -15.03 28.03 -31.47
N GLY A 135 -15.94 27.24 -32.05
CA GLY A 135 -15.91 26.81 -33.45
C GLY A 135 -14.94 25.67 -33.74
N ILE A 136 -14.31 25.08 -32.72
CA ILE A 136 -13.39 23.95 -32.86
C ILE A 136 -14.16 22.66 -32.60
N SER A 137 -14.31 21.84 -33.64
CA SER A 137 -15.01 20.55 -33.55
C SER A 137 -14.31 19.48 -34.40
N GLY A 138 -14.42 18.21 -33.99
CA GLY A 138 -13.86 17.08 -34.72
C GLY A 138 -13.53 15.89 -33.82
N SER A 139 -13.62 14.68 -34.37
CA SER A 139 -13.29 13.43 -33.68
C SER A 139 -11.80 13.28 -33.36
N ALA A 140 -10.94 14.10 -33.97
CA ALA A 140 -9.49 14.12 -33.76
C ALA A 140 -9.04 14.97 -32.56
N VAL A 141 -9.95 15.66 -31.87
CA VAL A 141 -9.60 16.47 -30.69
C VAL A 141 -9.37 15.56 -29.48
N ILE A 142 -8.12 15.46 -29.05
CA ILE A 142 -7.70 14.67 -27.89
C ILE A 142 -7.51 15.61 -26.70
N PHE A 143 -8.29 15.41 -25.65
CA PHE A 143 -8.18 16.18 -24.41
C PHE A 143 -7.21 15.48 -23.45
N ASN A 144 -6.15 16.19 -23.07
CA ASN A 144 -5.35 15.78 -21.93
C ASN A 144 -6.03 16.29 -20.65
N ILE A 145 -6.93 15.49 -20.11
CA ILE A 145 -7.68 15.84 -18.89
C ILE A 145 -6.80 15.81 -17.63
N GLU A 146 -5.69 15.07 -17.64
CA GLU A 146 -4.83 14.91 -16.46
C GLU A 146 -4.11 16.20 -16.06
N ILE A 147 -4.01 17.17 -16.98
CA ILE A 147 -3.47 18.51 -16.72
C ILE A 147 -4.55 19.56 -16.45
N ASP A 148 -5.83 19.22 -16.56
CA ASP A 148 -6.93 20.15 -16.31
C ASP A 148 -7.03 20.48 -14.81
N PRO A 149 -6.87 21.75 -14.38
CA PRO A 149 -6.84 22.09 -12.96
C PRO A 149 -8.14 21.77 -12.22
N GLN A 150 -9.27 21.90 -12.91
CA GLN A 150 -10.58 21.58 -12.33
C GLN A 150 -10.71 20.07 -12.10
N TRP A 151 -10.32 19.24 -13.07
CA TRP A 151 -10.26 17.79 -12.92
C TRP A 151 -9.32 17.37 -11.79
N GLN A 152 -8.13 17.96 -11.69
CA GLN A 152 -7.20 17.66 -10.60
C GLN A 152 -7.82 17.96 -9.23
N SER A 153 -8.54 19.07 -9.09
CA SER A 153 -9.25 19.43 -7.86
C SER A 153 -10.37 18.44 -7.53
N GLU A 154 -11.20 18.10 -8.52
CA GLU A 154 -12.28 17.11 -8.36
C GLU A 154 -11.73 15.72 -8.01
N GLN A 155 -10.66 15.30 -8.67
CA GLN A 155 -9.99 14.03 -8.42
C GLN A 155 -9.41 13.98 -6.99
N ASN A 156 -8.74 15.03 -6.53
CA ASN A 156 -8.21 15.08 -5.17
C ASN A 156 -9.31 15.00 -4.12
N THR A 157 -10.44 15.68 -4.36
CA THR A 157 -11.61 15.62 -3.48
C THR A 157 -12.17 14.19 -3.40
N LEU A 158 -12.28 13.50 -4.55
CA LEU A 158 -12.70 12.09 -4.60
C LEU A 158 -11.71 11.19 -3.84
N ILE A 159 -10.40 11.36 -4.06
CA ILE A 159 -9.37 10.57 -3.37
C ILE A 159 -9.51 10.72 -1.85
N ASP A 160 -9.68 11.94 -1.35
CA ASP A 160 -9.80 12.19 0.10
C ASP A 160 -11.07 11.58 0.69
N GLN A 161 -12.21 11.71 0.00
CA GLN A 161 -13.48 11.11 0.42
C GLN A 161 -13.37 9.58 0.54
N PHE A 162 -12.85 8.94 -0.51
CA PHE A 162 -12.72 7.48 -0.53
C PHE A 162 -11.60 6.98 0.39
N ARG A 163 -10.56 7.77 0.65
CA ARG A 163 -9.51 7.43 1.63
C ARG A 163 -10.08 7.31 3.04
N ILE A 164 -11.03 8.18 3.41
CA ILE A 164 -11.72 8.11 4.71
C ILE A 164 -12.55 6.84 4.81
N GLN A 165 -13.34 6.53 3.78
CA GLN A 165 -14.17 5.32 3.73
C GLN A 165 -13.32 4.05 3.78
N LEU A 166 -12.25 4.01 2.98
CA LEU A 166 -11.31 2.89 2.94
C LEU A 166 -10.65 2.68 4.31
N THR A 167 -10.24 3.75 4.98
CA THR A 167 -9.68 3.67 6.34
C THR A 167 -10.68 3.09 7.34
N ALA A 168 -11.95 3.47 7.25
CA ALA A 168 -13.01 2.90 8.07
C ALA A 168 -13.23 1.41 7.76
N GLY A 169 -13.24 1.03 6.48
CA GLY A 169 -13.34 -0.36 6.03
C GLY A 169 -12.19 -1.23 6.55
N LYS A 170 -10.94 -0.77 6.42
CA LYS A 170 -9.74 -1.48 6.91
C LYS A 170 -9.82 -1.79 8.41
N LYS A 171 -10.30 -0.84 9.21
CA LYS A 171 -10.48 -1.05 10.66
C LYS A 171 -11.43 -2.21 10.95
N ARG A 172 -12.52 -2.35 10.17
CA ARG A 172 -13.50 -3.42 10.36
C ARG A 172 -12.91 -4.79 10.03
N VAL A 173 -12.12 -4.88 8.96
CA VAL A 173 -11.42 -6.13 8.59
C VAL A 173 -10.38 -6.51 9.66
N ALA A 174 -9.62 -5.54 10.18
CA ALA A 174 -8.67 -5.80 11.25
C ALA A 174 -9.34 -6.32 12.53
N HIS A 175 -10.48 -5.73 12.95
CA HIS A 175 -11.22 -6.20 14.15
C HIS A 175 -11.82 -7.61 13.97
N ALA A 176 -12.20 -7.98 12.74
CA ALA A 176 -12.73 -9.31 12.44
C ALA A 176 -11.65 -10.41 12.50
N GLN A 177 -10.37 -10.04 12.40
CA GLN A 177 -9.24 -10.97 12.53
C GLN A 177 -8.89 -11.29 13.99
N ASP A 178 -9.27 -10.42 14.94
CA ASP A 178 -9.02 -10.58 16.38
C ASP A 178 -10.17 -11.27 17.13
N SER A 179 -11.29 -11.55 16.45
CA SER A 179 -12.49 -12.21 16.98
C SER A 179 -12.54 -13.70 16.60
#